data_AF-Q1IQP5-F1
#
_entry.id   AF-Q1IQP5-F1
#
_cell.length_a   1.000
_cell.length_b   1.000
_cell.length_c   1.000
_cell.angle_alpha   90.00
_cell.angle_beta   90.00
_cell.angle_gamma   90.00
#
_symmetry.space_group_name_H-M   'P 1'
#
loop_
_entity.id
_entity.type
_entity.pdbx_description
1 polymer ?
#
loop_
_entity_poly.entity_id
_entity_poly.type
_entity_poly.pdbx_seq_one_letter_code
_entity_poly.pdbx_strand_id
1 'polypeptide(L)'
;MQNWKKAVICGSVGAGAILFFTGRRSVGTALAAGGLAVLASEYPERFEAIWDNAPEYLSRGTQIFATLQKIGERFAEAAEERGAAAWDEIREYSR
;
A
#
# COMPACT_ATOMS: atom_id res chain seq x y z
N MET A 1 -5.53 -14.53 -24.05
CA MET A 1 -5.68 -13.46 -23.04
C MET A 1 -4.75 -12.32 -23.39
N GLN A 2 -5.32 -11.11 -23.53
CA GLN A 2 -4.70 -9.97 -24.20
C GLN A 2 -3.43 -9.48 -23.48
N ASN A 3 -2.29 -9.45 -24.17
CA ASN A 3 -0.96 -9.10 -23.63
C ASN A 3 -0.90 -7.71 -23.00
N TRP A 4 -1.71 -6.75 -23.46
CA TRP A 4 -1.78 -5.41 -22.87
C TRP A 4 -2.34 -5.43 -21.44
N LYS A 5 -3.24 -6.36 -21.12
CA LYS A 5 -3.80 -6.54 -19.77
C LYS A 5 -2.73 -6.98 -18.78
N LYS A 6 -1.80 -7.85 -19.20
CA LYS A 6 -0.62 -8.23 -18.41
C LYS A 6 0.35 -7.07 -18.24
N ALA A 7 0.55 -6.25 -19.27
CA ALA A 7 1.42 -5.08 -19.19
C ALA A 7 0.89 -4.04 -18.20
N VAL A 8 -0.42 -3.79 -18.18
CA VAL A 8 -1.07 -2.89 -17.21
C VAL A 8 -1.00 -3.44 -15.79
N ILE A 9 -1.24 -4.75 -15.60
CA ILE A 9 -1.16 -5.38 -14.28
C ILE A 9 0.30 -5.39 -13.78
N CYS A 10 1.28 -5.75 -14.61
CA CYS A 10 2.69 -5.69 -14.23
C CYS A 10 3.16 -4.25 -13.99
N GLY A 11 2.70 -3.29 -14.79
CA GLY A 11 3.04 -1.87 -14.65
C GLY A 11 2.48 -1.25 -13.38
N SER A 12 1.23 -1.55 -13.04
CA SER A 12 0.58 -1.06 -11.82
C SER A 12 1.16 -1.70 -10.55
N VAL A 13 1.46 -3.01 -10.57
CA VAL A 13 2.12 -3.70 -9.46
C VAL A 13 3.56 -3.20 -9.27
N GLY A 14 4.31 -3.02 -10.36
CA GLY A 14 5.68 -2.51 -10.31
C GLY A 14 5.75 -1.05 -9.84
N ALA A 15 4.89 -0.18 -10.38
CA ALA A 15 4.81 1.22 -9.96
C ALA A 15 4.34 1.34 -8.50
N GLY A 16 3.35 0.55 -8.09
CA GLY A 16 2.89 0.48 -6.70
C GLY A 16 3.98 0.06 -5.73
N ALA A 17 4.80 -0.94 -6.08
CA ALA A 17 5.93 -1.36 -5.26
C ALA A 17 7.00 -0.27 -5.11
N ILE A 18 7.36 0.41 -6.20
CA ILE A 18 8.34 1.52 -6.19
C ILE A 18 7.84 2.69 -5.33
N LEU A 19 6.55 3.01 -5.44
CA LEU A 19 5.92 4.08 -4.67
C LEU A 19 5.81 3.79 -3.19
N PHE A 20 5.49 2.55 -2.85
CA PHE A 20 5.44 2.08 -1.47
C PHE A 20 6.83 2.14 -0.81
N PHE A 21 7.88 1.72 -1.53
CA PHE A 21 9.26 1.79 -1.04
C PHE A 21 9.80 3.23 -0.91
N THR A 22 9.23 4.20 -1.63
CA THR A 22 9.70 5.60 -1.60
C THR A 22 9.17 6.40 -0.39
N GLY A 23 8.26 5.84 0.43
CA GLY A 23 7.85 6.43 1.72
C GLY A 23 7.06 7.75 1.64
N ARG A 24 6.70 8.20 0.43
CA ARG A 24 6.17 9.54 0.19
C ARG A 24 4.65 9.50 0.04
N ARG A 25 3.94 9.56 1.18
CA ARG A 25 2.46 9.51 1.27
C ARG A 25 1.77 10.44 0.26
N SER A 26 2.30 11.64 0.07
CA SER A 26 1.79 12.63 -0.90
C SER A 26 1.92 12.21 -2.37
N VAL A 27 2.97 11.45 -2.71
CA VAL A 27 3.13 10.91 -4.07
C VAL A 27 2.22 9.70 -4.26
N GLY A 28 2.03 8.89 -3.21
CA GLY A 28 1.02 7.83 -3.20
C GLY A 28 -0.38 8.38 -3.52
N THR A 29 -0.79 9.47 -2.88
CA THR A 29 -2.08 10.13 -3.19
C THR A 29 -2.11 10.71 -4.60
N ALA A 30 -1.03 11.37 -5.04
CA ALA A 30 -0.97 11.96 -6.39
C ALA A 30 -1.03 10.90 -7.50
N LEU A 31 -0.39 9.76 -7.31
CA LEU A 31 -0.44 8.64 -8.27
C LEU A 31 -1.73 7.85 -8.19
N ALA A 32 -2.34 7.70 -7.00
CA ALA A 32 -3.67 7.15 -6.89
C ALA A 32 -4.68 8.04 -7.65
N ALA A 33 -4.64 9.36 -7.42
CA ALA A 33 -5.51 10.31 -8.10
C ALA A 33 -5.23 10.36 -9.62
N GLY A 34 -3.96 10.40 -10.02
CA GLY A 34 -3.57 10.38 -11.43
C GLY A 34 -3.95 9.08 -12.14
N GLY A 35 -3.75 7.94 -11.48
CA GLY A 35 -4.15 6.62 -11.98
C GLY A 35 -5.66 6.50 -12.13
N LEU A 36 -6.43 6.99 -11.16
CA LEU A 36 -7.90 7.07 -11.24
C LEU A 36 -8.36 7.99 -12.38
N ALA A 37 -7.71 9.14 -12.57
CA ALA A 37 -8.05 10.08 -13.62
C ALA A 37 -7.80 9.50 -15.03
N VAL A 38 -6.65 8.84 -15.22
CA VAL A 38 -6.34 8.15 -16.49
C VAL A 38 -7.30 6.99 -16.72
N LEU A 39 -7.60 6.20 -15.68
CA LEU A 39 -8.51 5.07 -15.80
C LEU A 39 -9.94 5.51 -16.14
N ALA A 40 -10.42 6.60 -15.54
CA ALA A 40 -11.71 7.20 -15.87
C ALA A 40 -11.73 7.79 -17.29
N SER A 41 -10.61 8.33 -17.77
CA SER A 41 -10.52 8.96 -19.08
C SER A 41 -10.37 7.96 -20.24
N GLU A 42 -9.59 6.89 -20.08
CA GLU A 42 -9.33 5.92 -21.17
C GLU A 42 -10.15 4.64 -21.07
N TYR A 43 -10.62 4.26 -19.87
CA TYR A 43 -11.34 3.01 -19.64
C TYR A 43 -12.59 3.21 -18.78
N PRO A 44 -13.59 3.98 -19.26
CA PRO A 44 -14.79 4.32 -18.49
C PRO A 44 -15.56 3.08 -18.02
N GLU A 45 -15.71 2.07 -18.88
CA GLU A 45 -16.33 0.77 -18.54
C GLU A 45 -15.62 0.00 -17.41
N ARG A 46 -14.30 0.17 -17.28
CA ARG A 46 -13.51 -0.44 -16.19
C ARG A 46 -13.68 0.35 -14.91
N PHE A 47 -13.70 1.67 -15.01
CA PHE A 47 -13.96 2.54 -13.89
C PHE A 47 -15.35 2.27 -13.29
N GLU A 48 -16.37 2.10 -14.14
CA GLU A 48 -17.74 1.81 -13.72
C GLU A 48 -17.85 0.45 -13.02
N ALA A 49 -17.20 -0.59 -13.55
CA ALA A 49 -17.13 -1.89 -12.89
C ALA A 49 -16.40 -1.82 -11.53
N ILE A 50 -15.34 -1.02 -11.42
CA ILE A 50 -14.65 -0.79 -10.15
C ILE A 50 -15.54 -0.03 -9.16
N TRP A 51 -16.29 0.96 -9.64
CA TRP A 51 -17.21 1.75 -8.83
C TRP A 51 -18.39 0.92 -8.32
N ASP A 52 -18.96 0.08 -9.19
CA ASP A 52 -20.04 -0.84 -8.85
C ASP A 52 -19.61 -1.88 -7.80
N ASN A 53 -18.36 -2.35 -7.90
CA ASN A 53 -17.77 -3.30 -6.94
C ASN A 53 -17.00 -2.61 -5.81
N ALA A 54 -16.98 -1.28 -5.74
CA ALA A 54 -16.24 -0.51 -4.75
C ALA A 54 -16.53 -0.93 -3.30
N PRO A 55 -17.80 -1.12 -2.86
CA PRO A 55 -18.06 -1.54 -1.49
C PRO A 55 -17.44 -2.91 -1.16
N GLU A 56 -17.39 -3.83 -2.13
CA GLU A 56 -16.75 -5.13 -1.93
C GLU A 56 -15.22 -5.02 -1.88
N TYR A 57 -14.60 -4.19 -2.72
CA TYR A 57 -13.17 -3.92 -2.66
C TYR A 57 -12.77 -3.23 -1.34
N LEU A 58 -13.56 -2.28 -0.87
CA LEU A 58 -13.35 -1.62 0.43
C LEU A 58 -13.48 -2.63 1.59
N SER A 59 -14.49 -3.50 1.56
CA SER A 59 -14.71 -4.55 2.56
C SER A 59 -13.54 -5.55 2.62
N ARG A 60 -13.02 -5.98 1.46
CA ARG A 60 -11.82 -6.82 1.39
C ARG A 60 -10.58 -6.06 1.88
N GLY A 61 -10.47 -4.78 1.52
CA GLY A 61 -9.39 -3.91 1.96
C GLY A 61 -9.32 -3.77 3.48
N THR A 62 -10.45 -3.53 4.14
CA THR A 62 -10.50 -3.46 5.61
C THR A 62 -10.18 -4.80 6.26
N GLN A 63 -10.59 -5.94 5.68
CA GLN A 63 -10.22 -7.26 6.20
C GLN A 63 -8.71 -7.54 6.12
N ILE A 64 -8.09 -7.19 5.00
CA ILE A 64 -6.63 -7.31 4.82
C ILE A 64 -5.92 -6.35 5.78
N PHE A 65 -6.38 -5.10 5.88
CA PHE A 65 -5.80 -4.10 6.75
C PHE A 65 -5.89 -4.49 8.23
N ALA A 66 -7.02 -5.05 8.68
CA ALA A 66 -7.18 -5.55 10.04
C ALA A 66 -6.20 -6.70 10.34
N THR A 67 -5.95 -7.57 9.35
CA THR A 67 -4.95 -8.64 9.48
C THR A 67 -3.53 -8.08 9.55
N LEU A 68 -3.22 -7.09 8.71
CA LEU A 68 -1.94 -6.39 8.74
C LEU A 68 -1.72 -5.61 10.03
N GLN A 69 -2.75 -4.98 10.60
CA GLN A 69 -2.68 -4.33 11.91
C GLN A 69 -2.33 -5.36 12.99
N LYS A 70 -3.03 -6.50 13.05
CA LYS A 70 -2.71 -7.56 14.01
C LYS A 70 -1.28 -8.06 13.90
N ILE A 71 -0.78 -8.24 12.68
CA ILE A 71 0.60 -8.64 12.45
C ILE A 71 1.55 -7.53 12.89
N GLY A 72 1.25 -6.29 12.50
CA GLY A 72 2.01 -5.10 12.84
C GLY A 72 2.08 -4.83 14.35
N GLU A 73 1.00 -5.03 15.10
CA GLU A 73 0.95 -4.93 16.56
C GLU A 73 1.90 -5.96 17.20
N ARG A 74 1.91 -7.21 16.72
CA ARG A 74 2.87 -8.22 17.22
C ARG A 74 4.31 -7.89 16.86
N PHE A 75 4.55 -7.30 15.69
CA PHE A 75 5.87 -6.79 15.34
C PHE A 75 6.25 -5.55 16.16
N ALA A 76 5.30 -4.68 16.48
CA ALA A 76 5.52 -3.50 17.31
C ALA A 76 5.81 -3.88 18.76
N GLU A 77 5.06 -4.81 19.35
CA GLU A 77 5.37 -5.37 20.68
C GLU A 77 6.77 -6.03 20.69
N ALA A 78 7.08 -6.85 19.68
CA ALA A 78 8.41 -7.49 19.56
C ALA A 78 9.54 -6.49 19.24
N ALA A 79 9.23 -5.36 18.62
CA ALA A 79 10.16 -4.28 18.31
C ALA A 79 10.26 -3.25 19.44
N GLU A 80 9.28 -3.11 20.32
CA GLU A 80 9.39 -2.34 21.55
C GLU A 80 10.32 -3.07 22.53
N GLU A 81 10.17 -4.39 22.68
CA GLU A 81 11.03 -5.18 23.58
C GLU A 81 12.49 -5.24 23.09
N ARG A 82 12.71 -5.37 21.76
CA ARG A 82 14.06 -5.31 21.16
C ARG A 82 14.58 -3.90 20.92
N GLY A 83 13.70 -2.97 20.59
CA GLY A 83 14.03 -1.58 20.30
C GLY A 83 14.37 -0.81 21.56
N ALA A 84 13.64 -1.01 22.66
CA ALA A 84 13.99 -0.40 23.95
C ALA A 84 15.38 -0.83 24.42
N ALA A 85 15.72 -2.13 24.27
CA ALA A 85 17.05 -2.64 24.58
C ALA A 85 18.13 -2.04 23.65
N ALA A 86 17.86 -1.94 22.34
CA ALA A 86 18.80 -1.34 21.38
C ALA A 86 18.97 0.18 21.58
N TRP A 87 17.92 0.90 22.01
CA TRP A 87 17.98 2.34 22.31
C TRP A 87 18.73 2.63 23.61
N ASP A 88 18.63 1.74 24.61
CA ASP A 88 19.38 1.87 25.87
C ASP A 88 20.89 1.66 25.63
N GLU A 89 21.26 0.67 24.81
CA GLU A 89 22.65 0.38 24.45
C GLU A 89 23.30 1.54 23.65
N ILE A 90 22.56 2.17 22.73
CA ILE A 90 23.02 3.35 21.99
C ILE A 90 23.17 4.57 22.92
N ARG A 91 22.30 4.72 23.92
CA ARG A 91 22.36 5.83 24.89
C ARG A 91 23.54 5.68 25.85
N GLU A 92 23.88 4.45 26.23
CA GLU A 92 25.02 4.13 27.10
C GLU A 92 26.36 4.38 26.39
N TYR A 93 26.45 4.16 25.08
CA TYR A 93 27.64 4.47 24.28
C TYR A 93 27.86 5.98 24.04
N SER A 94 26.86 6.82 24.34
CA SER A 94 26.86 8.27 24.11
C SER A 94 27.20 9.09 25.37
N ARG A 95 27.53 8.46 26.51
CA ARG A 95 27.88 9.13 27.77
C ARG A 95 29.35 8.97 28.12
#